data_AF-A0A5K3G098-F1
#
_entry.id   AF-A0A5K3G098-F1
#
_cell.length_a   1.000
_cell.length_b   1.000
_cell.length_c   1.000
_cell.angle_alpha   90.00
_cell.angle_beta   90.00
_cell.angle_gamma   90.00
#
_symmetry.space_group_name_H-M   'P 1'
#
loop_
_entity.id
_entity.type
_entity.pdbx_description
1 polymer ?
#
loop_
_entity_poly.entity_id
_entity_poly.type
_entity_poly.pdbx_seq_one_letter_code
_entity_poly.pdbx_strand_id
1 'polypeptide(L)'
;HHHLYNRESTHNSTIDGAGLEFNHLFRCGVLDAGDMVRIAKLWKTVPERFHCIAGFFSVRKLVTVGKPIQLELKQNINTHKITNEGKNRT
;
A
#
# COMPACT_ATOMS: atom_id res chain seq x y z
N HIS A 1 -8.10 5.11 -25.44
CA HIS A 1 -6.83 4.99 -24.71
C HIS A 1 -6.23 6.37 -24.56
N HIS A 2 -6.21 6.92 -23.34
CA HIS A 2 -5.65 8.24 -23.06
C HIS A 2 -4.16 8.05 -22.76
N HIS A 3 -3.29 8.42 -23.69
CA HIS A 3 -1.84 8.40 -23.46
C HIS A 3 -1.48 9.52 -22.49
N LEU A 4 -1.10 9.16 -21.27
CA LEU A 4 -0.62 10.11 -20.27
C LEU A 4 0.77 10.59 -20.68
N TYR A 5 0.84 11.87 -21.09
CA TYR A 5 2.05 12.45 -21.65
C TYR A 5 3.12 12.60 -20.56
N ASN A 6 4.23 11.89 -20.73
CA ASN A 6 5.43 12.05 -19.93
C ASN A 6 6.54 12.65 -20.81
N ARG A 7 6.86 13.93 -20.58
CA ARG A 7 7.83 14.69 -21.37
C ARG A 7 9.24 14.07 -21.38
N GLU A 8 9.64 13.42 -20.29
CA GLU A 8 10.99 12.90 -20.09
C GLU A 8 11.06 11.36 -20.19
N SER A 9 9.92 10.69 -20.37
CA SER A 9 9.81 9.22 -20.39
C SER A 9 10.41 8.50 -19.17
N THR A 10 10.62 9.20 -18.05
CA THR A 10 11.26 8.70 -16.82
C THR A 10 10.34 7.90 -15.90
N HIS A 11 9.04 7.90 -16.20
CA HIS A 11 7.99 7.39 -15.33
C HIS A 11 7.00 6.59 -16.19
N ASN A 12 7.33 5.32 -16.37
CA ASN A 12 6.50 4.38 -17.10
C ASN A 12 5.41 3.81 -16.18
N SER A 13 4.25 3.51 -16.75
CA SER A 13 3.23 2.72 -16.06
C SER A 13 3.73 1.31 -15.80
N THR A 14 3.49 0.80 -14.60
CA THR A 14 3.80 -0.56 -14.16
C THR A 14 2.55 -1.17 -13.53
N ILE A 15 2.43 -2.49 -13.56
CA ILE A 15 1.34 -3.20 -12.90
C ILE A 15 1.76 -3.58 -11.48
N ASP A 16 0.93 -3.26 -10.49
CA ASP A 16 1.18 -3.63 -9.09
C ASP A 16 0.80 -5.09 -8.78
N GLY A 17 1.02 -5.52 -7.54
CA GLY A 17 0.68 -6.87 -7.09
C GLY A 17 -0.82 -7.18 -7.07
N ALA A 18 -1.69 -6.18 -7.20
CA ALA A 18 -3.14 -6.32 -7.32
C ALA A 18 -3.62 -6.30 -8.79
N GLY A 19 -2.70 -6.13 -9.76
CA GLY A 19 -3.04 -6.06 -11.18
C GLY A 19 -3.50 -4.67 -11.63
N LEU A 20 -3.30 -3.63 -10.83
CA LEU A 20 -3.69 -2.26 -11.16
C LEU A 20 -2.54 -1.52 -11.83
N GLU A 21 -2.87 -0.73 -12.85
CA GLU A 21 -1.92 0.17 -13.48
C GLU A 21 -1.54 1.30 -12.52
N PHE A 22 -0.25 1.44 -12.27
CA PHE A 22 0.32 2.47 -11.43
C PHE A 22 1.42 3.22 -12.18
N ASN A 23 1.36 4.55 -12.09
CA ASN A 23 2.36 5.45 -12.63
C ASN A 23 2.88 6.38 -11.52
N HIS A 24 4.17 6.69 -11.50
CA HIS A 24 4.73 7.57 -10.47
C HIS A 24 4.30 9.04 -10.59
N LEU A 25 3.96 9.52 -11.79
CA LEU A 25 3.45 10.88 -12.00
C LEU A 25 1.94 10.96 -11.83
N PHE A 26 1.21 9.98 -12.36
CA PHE A 26 -0.26 10.02 -12.43
C PHE A 26 -0.97 9.07 -11.48
N ARG A 27 -0.22 8.27 -10.71
CA ARG A 27 -0.74 7.26 -9.78
C ARG A 27 -1.67 6.28 -10.49
N CYS A 28 -2.98 6.42 -10.30
CA CYS A 28 -3.99 5.56 -10.90
C CYS A 28 -4.62 6.16 -12.17
N GLY A 29 -4.10 7.29 -12.67
CA GLY A 29 -4.55 7.96 -13.88
C GLY A 29 -5.18 9.34 -13.64
N VAL A 30 -5.87 9.84 -14.65
CA VAL A 30 -6.61 11.12 -14.60
C VAL A 30 -8.01 10.88 -14.05
N LEU A 31 -8.50 11.81 -13.23
CA LEU A 31 -9.83 11.77 -12.65
C LEU A 31 -10.92 11.77 -13.73
N ASP A 32 -11.70 10.69 -13.80
CA ASP A 32 -12.95 10.64 -14.55
C ASP A 32 -14.14 10.65 -13.58
N ALA A 33 -14.75 11.82 -13.41
CA ALA A 33 -15.88 11.98 -12.49
C ALA A 33 -17.13 11.20 -12.94
N GLY A 34 -17.34 11.03 -14.25
CA GLY A 34 -18.48 10.28 -14.78
C GLY A 34 -18.36 8.80 -14.46
N ASP A 35 -17.17 8.25 -14.66
CA ASP A 35 -16.86 6.86 -14.33
C ASP A 35 -16.91 6.62 -12.82
N MET A 36 -16.40 7.55 -12.00
CA MET A 36 -16.53 7.47 -10.53
C MET A 36 -17.97 7.38 -10.05
N VAL A 37 -18.87 8.21 -10.60
CA VAL A 37 -20.29 8.18 -10.25
C VAL A 37 -20.94 6.88 -10.72
N ARG A 38 -20.55 6.36 -11.89
CA ARG A 38 -21.08 5.10 -12.42
C ARG A 38 -20.66 3.91 -11.54
N ILE A 39 -19.39 3.80 -11.17
CA ILE A 39 -18.89 2.69 -10.33
C ILE A 39 -19.37 2.80 -8.88
N ALA A 40 -19.60 4.02 -8.36
CA ALA A 40 -20.12 4.23 -7.01
C ALA A 40 -21.49 3.57 -6.79
N LYS A 41 -22.33 3.49 -7.82
CA LYS A 41 -23.65 2.82 -7.75
C LYS A 41 -23.55 1.31 -7.51
N LEU A 42 -22.44 0.69 -7.89
CA LEU A 42 -22.18 -0.74 -7.76
C LEU A 42 -21.20 -1.04 -6.62
N TRP A 43 -20.83 -0.02 -5.84
CA TRP A 43 -19.82 -0.12 -4.80
C TRP A 43 -20.23 -1.11 -3.71
N LYS A 44 -19.27 -1.95 -3.30
CA LYS A 44 -19.38 -2.81 -2.13
C LYS A 44 -18.38 -2.33 -1.10
N THR A 45 -18.83 -2.18 0.15
CA THR A 45 -17.99 -1.72 1.26
C THR A 45 -16.74 -2.57 1.38
N VAL A 46 -15.59 -1.91 1.49
CA VAL A 46 -14.30 -2.59 1.72
C VAL A 46 -14.28 -3.20 3.12
N PRO A 47 -13.58 -4.34 3.32
CA PRO A 47 -13.36 -4.89 4.65
C PRO A 47 -12.71 -3.86 5.59
N GLU A 48 -12.83 -4.12 6.90
CA GLU A 48 -12.16 -3.31 7.91
C GLU A 48 -10.65 -3.19 7.61
N ARG A 49 -10.12 -1.97 7.74
CA ARG A 49 -8.71 -1.73 7.47
C ARG A 49 -7.87 -2.26 8.61
N PHE A 50 -7.13 -3.33 8.34
CA PHE A 50 -6.11 -3.82 9.26
C PHE A 50 -4.86 -2.95 9.20
N HIS A 51 -4.31 -2.61 10.36
CA HIS A 51 -3.02 -1.92 10.49
C HIS A 51 -1.97 -2.89 11.01
N CYS A 52 -0.97 -3.20 10.20
CA CYS A 52 0.16 -4.01 10.64
C CYS A 52 1.21 -3.11 11.31
N ILE A 53 1.52 -3.40 12.57
CA ILE A 53 2.63 -2.77 13.27
C ILE A 53 3.83 -3.69 13.13
N ALA A 54 4.76 -3.34 12.24
CA ALA A 54 5.93 -4.17 11.95
C ALA A 54 6.84 -4.36 13.18
N GLY A 55 6.85 -3.45 14.15
CA GLY A 55 7.60 -3.56 15.40
C GLY A 55 7.66 -2.22 16.11
N PHE A 56 7.89 -2.23 17.43
CA PHE A 56 8.10 -1.01 18.20
C PHE A 56 9.34 -1.14 19.09
N PHE A 57 10.10 -0.06 19.23
CA PHE A 57 11.27 0.02 20.09
C PHE A 57 11.03 1.10 21.15
N SER A 58 10.88 0.70 22.41
CA SER A 58 10.51 1.61 23.51
C SER A 58 11.62 1.74 24.58
N VAL A 59 12.77 1.10 24.37
CA VAL A 59 13.86 1.07 25.36
C VAL A 59 14.81 2.24 25.16
N ARG A 60 15.21 2.92 26.24
CA ARG A 60 16.29 3.90 26.18
C ARG A 60 17.62 3.17 26.04
N LYS A 61 18.36 3.41 24.96
CA LYS A 61 19.75 2.97 24.82
C LYS A 61 20.70 4.16 24.92
N LEU A 62 21.79 3.96 25.67
CA LEU A 62 22.91 4.88 25.65
C LEU A 62 23.55 4.82 24.26
N VAL A 63 23.67 5.97 23.61
CA VAL A 63 24.30 6.09 22.29
C VAL A 63 25.67 6.71 22.47
N THR A 64 26.71 6.04 21.98
CA THR A 64 28.05 6.61 21.89
C THR A 64 28.18 7.36 20.56
N VAL A 65 28.54 8.63 20.63
CA VAL A 65 28.78 9.46 19.43
C VAL A 65 29.92 8.85 18.61
N GLY A 66 29.71 8.72 17.29
CA GLY A 66 30.69 8.16 16.35
C GLY A 66 30.63 6.63 16.17
N LYS A 67 29.69 5.93 16.83
CA LYS A 67 29.45 4.48 16.62
C LYS A 67 28.06 4.23 16.04
N PRO A 68 27.89 3.20 15.18
CA PRO A 68 26.58 2.85 14.63
C PRO A 68 25.64 2.34 15.74
N ILE A 69 24.36 2.70 15.62
CA ILE A 69 23.30 2.25 16.54
C ILE A 69 22.72 0.95 16.00
N GLN A 70 22.83 -0.13 16.78
CA GLN A 70 22.17 -1.40 16.48
C GLN A 70 20.86 -1.52 17.28
N LEU A 71 19.75 -1.56 16.54
CA LEU A 71 18.39 -1.73 17.06
C LEU A 71 17.87 -3.10 16.64
N GLU A 72 17.47 -3.91 17.62
CA GLU A 72 16.73 -5.14 17.37
C GLU A 72 15.25 -4.86 17.55
N LEU A 73 14.48 -5.03 16.48
CA LEU A 73 13.03 -4.93 16.51
C LEU A 73 12.46 -6.34 16.74
N LYS A 74 11.72 -6.53 17.84
CA LYS A 74 10.93 -7.75 18.03
C LYS A 74 9.54 -7.53 17.45
N GLN A 75 9.18 -8.30 16.43
CA GLN A 75 7.82 -8.34 15.93
C GLN A 75 6.99 -9.26 16.83
N ASN A 76 5.80 -8.81 17.23
CA ASN A 76 4.84 -9.70 17.86
C ASN A 76 4.12 -10.46 16.75
N ILE A 77 4.43 -11.74 16.55
CA ILE A 77 3.81 -12.60 15.51
C ILE A 77 2.30 -12.77 15.76
N ASN A 78 1.78 -12.34 16.92
CA ASN A 78 0.36 -12.34 17.25
C ASN A 78 -0.40 -11.09 16.78
N THR A 79 0.25 -10.11 16.12
CA THR A 79 -0.50 -9.07 15.39
C THR A 79 -1.09 -9.68 14.12
N HIS A 80 -2.17 -10.44 14.34
CA HIS A 80 -3.14 -10.98 13.40
C HIS A 80 -2.54 -11.82 12.27
N LYS A 81 -2.61 -13.14 12.45
CA LYS A 81 -2.69 -14.07 11.32
C LYS A 81 -3.80 -13.55 10.41
N ILE A 82 -3.45 -13.21 9.17
CA ILE A 82 -4.46 -13.08 8.11
C ILE A 82 -4.99 -14.50 7.93
N THR A 83 -6.02 -14.87 8.69
CA THR A 83 -6.81 -16.05 8.37
C THR A 83 -7.43 -15.73 7.03
N ASN A 84 -6.91 -16.37 5.98
CA ASN A 84 -7.68 -16.58 4.76
C ASN A 84 -8.86 -17.47 5.15
N GLU A 85 -9.90 -16.89 5.76
CA GLU A 85 -11.20 -17.53 5.75
C GLU A 85 -11.62 -17.57 4.28
N GLY A 86 -11.66 -18.80 3.75
CA GLY A 86 -12.03 -19.08 2.38
C GLY A 86 -13.35 -18.40 2.06
N LYS A 87 -13.29 -17.32 1.30
CA LYS A 87 -14.44 -16.78 0.60
C LYS A 87 -14.72 -17.70 -0.58
N ASN A 88 -15.46 -18.78 -0.31
CA ASN A 88 -16.11 -19.56 -1.36
C ASN A 88 -16.98 -18.58 -2.16
N ARG A 89 -16.51 -18.28 -3.37
CA ARG A 89 -17.20 -17.41 -4.33
C ARG A 89 -18.12 -18.31 -5.16
N THR A 90 -19.31 -18.56 -4.64
CA THR A 90 -20.50 -18.89 -5.47
C THR A 90 -20.88 -17.68 -6.30
#